data_AF-A0A9X4LYU2-F1
#
_entry.id   AF-A0A9X4LYU2-F1
#
_cell.length_a   1.000
_cell.length_b   1.000
_cell.length_c   1.000
_cell.angle_alpha   90.00
_cell.angle_beta   90.00
_cell.angle_gamma   90.00
#
_symmetry.space_group_name_H-M   'P 1'
#
loop_
_entity.id
_entity.type
_entity.pdbx_description
1 polymer ?
#
loop_
_entity_poly.entity_id
_entity_poly.type
_entity_poly.pdbx_seq_one_letter_code
_entity_poly.pdbx_strand_id
1 'polypeptide(L)'
;MTEPARRAPGRWWAPVVWGPALWHYVRRAPGTFIWLAILLATTLTLRHLPEHVQHHILGARSTNLHHLAQDPLRVLVLSAFWLEGGGWLSYLVIYNIFHVPAERWLGTLRWLAVVVIAHVGATYISEGVLYWAIQHDDAPHRAIFTLDVGVSYGLMGIVGILTYRIARPWRWIYLAGVFLVVVIPLVEDRNFTDLGHFTAVLIGLACYPLIGSRAGTWDPMVTARDWIGRLRRRSVGHERTA
;
A
#
# COMPACT_ATOMS: atom_id res chain seq x y z
N MET A 1 5.70 -26.18 65.27
CA MET A 1 6.74 -25.79 64.28
C MET A 1 6.26 -26.24 62.92
N THR A 2 5.77 -25.32 62.09
CA THR A 2 5.31 -25.60 60.73
C THR A 2 6.22 -24.83 59.76
N GLU A 3 6.86 -25.56 58.85
CA GLU A 3 7.81 -25.02 57.88
C GLU A 3 7.07 -24.29 56.74
N PRO A 4 7.47 -23.06 56.34
CA PRO A 4 6.80 -22.35 55.26
C PRO A 4 7.22 -22.90 53.89
N ALA A 5 6.21 -23.23 53.08
CA ALA A 5 6.38 -23.69 51.70
C ALA A 5 7.14 -22.66 50.84
N ARG A 6 8.30 -23.06 50.32
CA ARG A 6 9.12 -22.26 49.39
C ARG A 6 8.36 -22.07 48.07
N ARG A 7 7.95 -20.85 47.76
CA ARG A 7 7.44 -20.48 46.42
C ARG A 7 8.59 -20.55 45.41
N ALA A 8 8.40 -21.31 44.34
CA ALA A 8 9.35 -21.35 43.23
C ALA A 8 9.49 -19.94 42.60
N PRO A 9 10.72 -19.48 42.28
CA PRO A 9 10.91 -18.19 41.62
C PRO A 9 10.30 -18.23 40.21
N GLY A 10 9.46 -17.25 39.90
CA GLY A 10 8.91 -17.05 38.56
C GLY A 10 10.02 -17.00 37.51
N ARG A 11 9.79 -17.56 36.32
CA ARG A 11 10.75 -17.49 35.21
C ARG A 11 10.56 -16.15 34.49
N TRP A 12 11.24 -15.11 34.96
CA TRP A 12 11.18 -13.74 34.39
C TRP A 12 11.96 -13.58 33.07
N TRP A 13 12.62 -14.64 32.59
CA TRP A 13 13.57 -14.62 31.47
C TRP A 13 13.15 -15.49 30.29
N ALA A 14 11.86 -15.77 30.09
CA ALA A 14 11.44 -16.42 28.86
C ALA A 14 11.81 -15.52 27.66
N PRO A 15 12.67 -15.98 26.72
CA PRO A 15 12.99 -15.18 25.55
C PRO A 15 11.69 -14.93 24.79
N VAL A 16 11.42 -13.67 24.46
CA VAL A 16 10.31 -13.34 23.59
C VAL A 16 10.59 -14.00 22.24
N VAL A 17 9.92 -15.11 21.97
CA VAL A 17 10.06 -15.81 20.70
C VAL A 17 9.25 -15.02 19.67
N TRP A 18 9.89 -14.02 19.06
CA TRP A 18 9.28 -13.18 18.02
C TRP A 18 8.93 -13.98 16.76
N GLY A 19 9.60 -15.11 16.52
CA GLY A 19 9.45 -15.94 15.31
C GLY A 19 8.02 -16.39 15.02
N PRO A 20 7.33 -17.12 15.92
CA PRO A 20 5.95 -17.55 15.71
C PRO A 20 4.96 -16.40 15.52
N ALA A 21 5.12 -15.31 16.27
CA ALA A 21 4.24 -14.15 16.17
C ALA A 21 4.41 -13.40 14.83
N LEU A 22 5.66 -13.19 14.42
CA LEU A 22 6.00 -12.57 13.13
C LEU A 22 5.52 -13.45 11.96
N TRP A 23 5.77 -14.75 12.03
CA TRP A 23 5.33 -15.71 11.02
C TRP A 23 3.81 -15.71 10.87
N HIS A 24 3.09 -15.74 11.99
CA HIS A 24 1.63 -15.66 11.97
C HIS A 24 1.11 -14.31 11.43
N TYR A 25 1.80 -13.20 11.70
CA TYR A 25 1.47 -11.89 11.11
C TYR A 25 1.64 -11.90 9.58
N VAL A 26 2.77 -12.39 9.08
CA VAL A 26 3.07 -12.47 7.64
C VAL A 26 2.08 -13.37 6.90
N ARG A 27 1.80 -14.56 7.44
CA ARG A 27 0.87 -15.53 6.81
C ARG A 27 -0.56 -15.05 6.66
N ARG A 28 -0.97 -14.00 7.38
CA ARG A 28 -2.32 -13.42 7.27
C ARG A 28 -2.47 -12.43 6.12
N ALA A 29 -1.37 -12.00 5.49
CA ALA A 29 -1.38 -11.12 4.32
C ALA A 29 -0.30 -11.58 3.30
N PRO A 30 -0.38 -12.84 2.82
CA PRO A 30 0.69 -13.44 2.03
C PRO A 30 0.95 -12.68 0.73
N GLY A 31 -0.08 -12.15 0.05
CA GLY A 31 0.08 -11.41 -1.20
C GLY A 31 0.88 -10.13 -1.02
N THR A 32 0.58 -9.37 0.04
CA THR A 32 1.29 -8.13 0.38
C THR A 32 2.77 -8.41 0.66
N PHE A 33 3.08 -9.44 1.46
CA PHE A 33 4.47 -9.75 1.79
C PHE A 33 5.26 -10.39 0.65
N ILE A 34 4.62 -11.21 -0.20
CA ILE A 34 5.24 -11.70 -1.43
C ILE A 34 5.58 -10.52 -2.33
N TRP A 35 4.65 -9.59 -2.51
CA TRP A 35 4.90 -8.42 -3.34
C TRP A 35 6.03 -7.54 -2.77
N LEU A 36 6.02 -7.25 -1.47
CA LEU A 36 7.12 -6.55 -0.80
C LEU A 36 8.47 -7.27 -0.95
N ALA A 37 8.50 -8.61 -0.91
CA ALA A 37 9.72 -9.38 -1.11
C ALA A 37 10.23 -9.26 -2.55
N ILE A 38 9.34 -9.28 -3.54
CA ILE A 38 9.70 -9.03 -4.94
C ILE A 38 10.27 -7.61 -5.09
N LEU A 39 9.60 -6.60 -4.53
CA LEU A 39 10.08 -5.21 -4.56
C LEU A 39 11.43 -5.05 -3.84
N LEU A 40 11.68 -5.80 -2.76
CA LEU A 40 12.98 -5.81 -2.09
C LEU A 40 14.05 -6.37 -3.03
N ALA A 41 13.78 -7.52 -3.64
CA ALA A 41 14.73 -8.18 -4.53
C ALA A 41 15.09 -7.28 -5.72
N THR A 42 14.10 -6.69 -6.39
CA THR A 42 14.34 -5.76 -7.52
C THR A 42 15.08 -4.51 -7.07
N THR A 43 14.73 -3.94 -5.91
CA THR A 43 15.45 -2.78 -5.33
C THR A 43 16.91 -3.11 -5.02
N LEU A 44 17.20 -4.28 -4.45
CA LEU A 44 18.56 -4.71 -4.16
C LEU A 44 19.36 -4.89 -5.46
N THR A 45 18.77 -5.51 -6.48
CA THR A 45 19.39 -5.64 -7.80
C THR A 45 19.71 -4.27 -8.42
N LEU A 46 18.79 -3.31 -8.36
CA LEU A 46 19.00 -1.93 -8.84
C LEU A 46 20.16 -1.22 -8.15
N ARG A 47 20.26 -1.35 -6.82
CA ARG A 47 21.28 -0.67 -6.02
C ARG A 47 22.71 -1.09 -6.37
N HIS A 48 22.88 -2.25 -7.00
CA HIS A 48 24.18 -2.73 -7.48
C HIS A 48 24.54 -2.21 -8.88
N LEU A 49 23.64 -1.47 -9.54
CA LEU A 49 23.86 -0.94 -10.88
C LEU A 49 24.19 0.55 -10.85
N PRO A 50 25.01 1.05 -11.80
CA PRO A 50 25.22 2.48 -11.97
C PRO A 50 23.90 3.23 -12.23
N GLU A 51 23.79 4.47 -11.75
CA GLU A 51 22.55 5.28 -11.82
C GLU A 51 21.97 5.42 -13.24
N HIS A 52 22.84 5.60 -14.25
CA HIS A 52 22.42 5.64 -15.66
C HIS A 52 21.78 4.32 -16.14
N VAL A 53 22.25 3.18 -15.63
CA VAL A 53 21.67 1.85 -15.92
C VAL A 53 20.35 1.67 -15.17
N GLN A 54 20.22 2.22 -13.96
CA GLN A 54 18.94 2.21 -13.22
C GLN A 54 17.86 2.99 -13.99
N HIS A 55 18.16 4.21 -14.43
CA HIS A 55 17.24 4.99 -15.24
C HIS A 55 16.88 4.30 -16.55
N HIS A 56 17.84 3.67 -17.22
CA HIS A 56 17.56 2.93 -18.46
C HIS A 56 16.69 1.69 -18.21
N ILE A 57 16.91 0.96 -17.12
CA ILE A 57 16.11 -0.23 -16.76
C ILE A 57 14.70 0.16 -16.34
N LEU A 58 14.56 1.21 -15.51
CA LEU A 58 13.27 1.73 -15.10
C LEU A 58 12.52 2.25 -16.32
N GLY A 59 13.18 3.02 -17.20
CA GLY A 59 12.61 3.52 -18.45
C GLY A 59 12.11 2.40 -19.34
N ALA A 60 12.91 1.34 -19.52
CA ALA A 60 12.56 0.14 -20.31
C ALA A 60 11.43 -0.70 -19.71
N ARG A 61 11.08 -0.51 -18.43
CA ARG A 61 10.05 -1.26 -17.70
C ARG A 61 8.88 -0.37 -17.25
N SER A 62 8.93 0.91 -17.60
CA SER A 62 7.91 1.91 -17.38
C SER A 62 6.70 1.65 -18.27
N THR A 63 5.50 1.90 -17.76
CA THR A 63 4.24 1.91 -18.54
C THR A 63 4.09 3.13 -19.43
N ASN A 64 5.20 3.61 -19.99
CA ASN A 64 5.17 4.75 -20.89
C ASN A 64 4.52 4.39 -22.23
N LEU A 65 3.96 5.38 -22.91
CA LEU A 65 3.28 5.24 -24.20
C LEU A 65 4.05 4.42 -25.24
N HIS A 66 5.38 4.55 -25.33
CA HIS A 66 6.19 3.79 -26.28
C HIS A 66 6.12 2.28 -26.00
N HIS A 67 6.31 1.87 -24.74
CA HIS A 67 6.29 0.47 -24.35
C HIS A 67 4.88 -0.10 -24.28
N LEU A 68 3.89 0.71 -23.87
CA LEU A 68 2.48 0.30 -23.86
C LEU A 68 1.97 0.01 -25.27
N ALA A 69 2.44 0.74 -26.28
CA ALA A 69 2.09 0.48 -27.68
C ALA A 69 2.75 -0.79 -28.27
N GLN A 70 3.91 -1.21 -27.73
CA GLN A 70 4.65 -2.37 -28.25
C GLN A 70 4.26 -3.70 -27.59
N ASP A 71 4.23 -3.75 -26.25
CA ASP A 71 3.96 -4.97 -25.48
C ASP A 71 3.22 -4.64 -24.17
N PRO A 72 1.93 -4.26 -24.26
CA PRO A 72 1.18 -3.69 -23.14
C PRO A 72 1.09 -4.63 -21.94
N LEU A 73 0.86 -5.93 -22.17
CA LEU A 73 0.71 -6.91 -21.10
C LEU A 73 2.00 -7.08 -20.31
N ARG A 74 3.13 -7.20 -21.02
CA ARG A 74 4.44 -7.35 -20.38
C ARG A 74 4.80 -6.13 -19.56
N VAL A 75 4.54 -4.93 -20.07
CA VAL A 75 4.97 -3.67 -19.44
C VAL A 75 4.11 -3.36 -18.22
N LEU A 76 2.80 -3.60 -18.28
CA LEU A 76 1.91 -3.52 -17.11
C LEU A 76 2.40 -4.47 -16.00
N VAL A 77 2.64 -5.74 -16.32
CA VAL A 77 3.12 -6.72 -15.34
C VAL A 77 4.49 -6.32 -14.78
N LEU A 78 5.44 -5.93 -15.64
CA LEU A 78 6.78 -5.58 -15.19
C LEU A 78 6.77 -4.33 -14.32
N SER A 79 6.09 -3.26 -14.70
CA SER A 79 6.05 -2.00 -13.95
C SER A 79 5.54 -2.17 -12.52
N ALA A 80 4.67 -3.15 -12.27
CA ALA A 80 4.18 -3.49 -10.93
C ALA A 80 5.24 -4.10 -10.00
N PHE A 81 6.48 -4.33 -10.46
CA PHE A 81 7.56 -4.92 -9.64
C PHE A 81 8.78 -4.03 -9.45
N TRP A 82 8.73 -2.77 -9.89
CA TRP A 82 9.83 -1.81 -9.74
C TRP A 82 9.40 -0.64 -8.86
N LEU A 83 10.35 -0.02 -8.16
CA LEU A 83 10.09 1.19 -7.37
C LEU A 83 10.82 2.35 -8.03
N GLU A 84 10.07 3.40 -8.35
CA GLU A 84 10.61 4.70 -8.75
C GLU A 84 10.74 5.59 -7.50
N GLY A 85 11.92 5.58 -6.86
CA GLY A 85 12.19 6.44 -5.71
C GLY A 85 11.50 6.03 -4.40
N GLY A 86 11.67 6.85 -3.34
CA GLY A 86 11.11 6.65 -1.99
C GLY A 86 11.73 5.51 -1.16
N GLY A 87 12.38 4.54 -1.80
CA GLY A 87 13.10 3.44 -1.17
C GLY A 87 12.19 2.37 -0.57
N TRP A 88 12.65 1.11 -0.55
CA TRP A 88 11.83 -0.03 -0.10
C TRP A 88 11.26 0.12 1.32
N LEU A 89 11.95 0.80 2.22
CA LEU A 89 11.52 0.93 3.62
C LEU A 89 10.25 1.79 3.76
N SER A 90 10.06 2.82 2.94
CA SER A 90 8.84 3.63 2.96
C SER A 90 7.64 2.81 2.48
N TYR A 91 7.82 2.05 1.40
CA TYR A 91 6.83 1.10 0.89
C TYR A 91 6.50 0.02 1.92
N LEU A 92 7.49 -0.52 2.65
CA LEU A 92 7.24 -1.47 3.74
C LEU A 92 6.28 -0.88 4.78
N VAL A 93 6.51 0.37 5.21
CA VAL A 93 5.65 1.04 6.21
C VAL A 93 4.25 1.27 5.65
N ILE A 94 4.15 1.88 4.47
CA ILE A 94 2.86 2.21 3.84
C ILE A 94 2.04 0.94 3.55
N TYR A 95 2.67 -0.13 3.06
CA TYR A 95 1.98 -1.39 2.79
C TYR A 95 1.48 -2.05 4.08
N ASN A 96 2.20 -1.92 5.19
CA ASN A 96 1.70 -2.39 6.48
C ASN A 96 0.50 -1.57 6.98
N ILE A 97 0.44 -0.28 6.66
CA ILE A 97 -0.68 0.60 7.04
C ILE A 97 -1.92 0.33 6.18
N PHE A 98 -1.77 0.11 4.87
CA PHE A 98 -2.91 -0.01 3.95
C PHE A 98 -3.11 -1.42 3.38
N HIS A 99 -2.10 -2.01 2.73
CA HIS A 99 -2.26 -3.30 2.05
C HIS A 99 -2.49 -4.47 3.00
N VAL A 100 -1.74 -4.56 4.10
CA VAL A 100 -1.90 -5.64 5.07
C VAL A 100 -3.32 -5.68 5.66
N PRO A 101 -3.92 -4.59 6.18
CA PRO A 101 -5.29 -4.63 6.65
C PRO A 101 -6.30 -4.83 5.51
N ALA A 102 -6.07 -4.27 4.31
CA ALA A 102 -6.94 -4.47 3.16
C ALA A 102 -6.97 -5.94 2.72
N GLU A 103 -5.82 -6.60 2.60
CA GLU A 103 -5.72 -8.00 2.22
C GLU A 103 -6.37 -8.92 3.26
N ARG A 104 -6.15 -8.64 4.55
CA ARG A 104 -6.80 -9.39 5.64
C ARG A 104 -8.32 -9.24 5.61
N TRP A 105 -8.81 -8.06 5.25
CA TRP A 105 -10.23 -7.76 5.18
C TRP A 105 -10.88 -8.35 3.92
N LEU A 106 -10.37 -8.04 2.73
CA LEU A 106 -10.92 -8.48 1.44
C LEU A 106 -10.61 -9.95 1.13
N GLY A 107 -9.51 -10.46 1.68
CA GLY A 107 -8.88 -11.71 1.26
C GLY A 107 -7.97 -11.48 0.05
N THR A 108 -6.92 -12.30 -0.06
CA THR A 108 -5.85 -12.13 -1.05
C THR A 108 -6.33 -12.01 -2.49
N LEU A 109 -7.30 -12.83 -2.92
CA LEU A 109 -7.78 -12.79 -4.31
C LEU A 109 -8.49 -11.46 -4.66
N ARG A 110 -9.38 -10.97 -3.78
CA ARG A 110 -10.10 -9.71 -4.01
C ARG A 110 -9.18 -8.51 -3.88
N TRP A 111 -8.26 -8.53 -2.92
CA TRP A 111 -7.23 -7.52 -2.80
C TRP A 111 -6.38 -7.44 -4.09
N LEU A 112 -5.95 -8.59 -4.61
CA LEU A 112 -5.19 -8.63 -5.85
C LEU A 112 -6.01 -8.12 -7.04
N ALA A 113 -7.29 -8.49 -7.13
CA ALA A 113 -8.18 -7.97 -8.17
C ALA A 113 -8.28 -6.44 -8.13
N VAL A 114 -8.43 -5.83 -6.95
CA VAL A 114 -8.44 -4.36 -6.81
C VAL A 114 -7.11 -3.76 -7.24
N VAL A 115 -5.98 -4.33 -6.81
CA VAL A 115 -4.63 -3.88 -7.22
C VAL A 115 -4.50 -3.91 -8.74
N VAL A 116 -4.88 -5.00 -9.39
CA VAL A 116 -4.78 -5.16 -10.85
C VAL A 116 -5.70 -4.20 -11.59
N ILE A 117 -6.98 -4.11 -11.18
CA ILE A 117 -7.95 -3.22 -11.83
C ILE A 117 -7.52 -1.76 -11.69
N ALA A 118 -7.08 -1.34 -10.50
CA ALA A 118 -6.61 0.03 -10.27
C ALA A 118 -5.32 0.32 -11.04
N HIS A 119 -4.34 -0.58 -11.01
CA HIS A 119 -3.10 -0.42 -11.75
C HIS A 119 -3.34 -0.29 -13.26
N VAL A 120 -4.03 -1.27 -13.86
CA VAL A 120 -4.27 -1.30 -15.31
C VAL A 120 -5.16 -0.14 -15.75
N GLY A 121 -6.26 0.11 -15.02
CA GLY A 121 -7.20 1.17 -15.36
C GLY A 121 -6.59 2.55 -15.24
N ALA A 122 -5.84 2.83 -14.16
CA ALA A 122 -5.17 4.11 -13.97
C ALA A 122 -4.13 4.35 -15.07
N THR A 123 -3.29 3.35 -15.37
CA THR A 123 -2.29 3.45 -16.45
C THR A 123 -2.93 3.77 -17.80
N TYR A 124 -4.01 3.08 -18.20
CA TYR A 124 -4.64 3.38 -19.48
C TYR A 124 -5.30 4.76 -19.52
N ILE A 125 -5.86 5.23 -18.40
CA ILE A 125 -6.46 6.56 -18.35
C ILE A 125 -5.37 7.65 -18.38
N SER A 126 -4.32 7.54 -17.55
CA SER A 126 -3.24 8.52 -17.50
C SER A 126 -2.49 8.62 -18.83
N GLU A 127 -2.05 7.48 -19.38
CA GLU A 127 -1.31 7.43 -20.65
C GLU A 127 -2.21 7.80 -21.83
N GLY A 128 -3.49 7.45 -21.80
CA GLY A 128 -4.46 7.85 -22.83
C GLY A 128 -4.68 9.36 -22.88
N VAL A 129 -4.75 10.02 -21.72
CA VAL A 129 -4.85 11.48 -21.64
C VAL A 129 -3.53 12.15 -22.06
N LEU A 130 -2.38 11.59 -21.70
CA LEU A 130 -1.07 12.03 -22.19
C LEU A 130 -0.99 11.95 -23.71
N TYR A 131 -1.40 10.82 -24.28
CA TYR A 131 -1.43 10.63 -25.73
C TYR A 131 -2.32 11.66 -26.41
N TRP A 132 -3.52 11.89 -25.88
CA TRP A 132 -4.45 12.88 -26.42
C TRP A 132 -3.85 14.30 -26.38
N ALA A 133 -3.20 14.68 -25.27
CA ALA A 133 -2.53 15.98 -25.15
C ALA A 133 -1.36 16.13 -26.14
N ILE A 134 -0.58 15.07 -26.38
CA ILE A 134 0.48 15.10 -27.40
C ILE A 134 -0.09 15.32 -28.80
N GLN A 135 -1.21 14.66 -29.13
CA GLN A 135 -1.85 14.78 -30.45
C GLN A 135 -2.43 16.18 -30.71
N HIS A 136 -2.70 16.97 -29.67
CA HIS A 136 -3.22 18.33 -29.76
C HIS A 136 -2.16 19.40 -29.47
N ASP A 137 -0.87 19.03 -29.46
CA ASP A 137 0.27 19.90 -29.17
C ASP A 137 0.26 20.56 -27.77
N ASP A 138 -0.59 20.05 -26.87
CA ASP A 138 -0.68 20.48 -25.46
C ASP A 138 0.41 19.84 -24.58
N ALA A 139 1.14 18.84 -25.10
CA ALA A 139 2.28 18.22 -24.46
C ALA A 139 3.42 17.93 -25.45
N PRO A 140 4.70 18.10 -25.05
CA PRO A 140 5.82 17.86 -25.94
C PRO A 140 5.94 16.35 -26.23
N HIS A 141 6.23 15.99 -27.49
CA HIS A 141 6.34 14.59 -27.93
C HIS A 141 7.31 13.73 -27.10
N ARG A 142 8.35 14.34 -26.49
CA ARG A 142 9.27 13.65 -25.58
C ARG A 142 8.59 13.08 -24.32
N ALA A 143 7.39 13.56 -23.96
CA ALA A 143 6.64 13.10 -22.79
C ALA A 143 6.22 11.62 -22.91
N ILE A 144 6.25 11.04 -24.12
CA ILE A 144 6.08 9.60 -24.38
C ILE A 144 7.05 8.71 -23.58
N PHE A 145 8.18 9.25 -23.10
CA PHE A 145 9.18 8.52 -22.32
C PHE A 145 9.14 8.80 -20.82
N THR A 146 8.13 9.53 -20.33
CA THR A 146 7.98 9.83 -18.90
C THR A 146 7.87 8.54 -18.11
N LEU A 147 8.58 8.48 -16.98
CA LEU A 147 8.57 7.30 -16.13
C LEU A 147 7.21 7.18 -15.43
N ASP A 148 6.59 6.02 -15.55
CA ASP A 148 5.37 5.66 -14.85
C ASP A 148 5.49 4.21 -14.36
N VAL A 149 5.42 4.05 -13.05
CA VAL A 149 5.62 2.78 -12.36
C VAL A 149 4.37 2.38 -11.59
N GLY A 150 3.80 1.26 -12.03
CA GLY A 150 2.48 0.77 -11.64
C GLY A 150 2.24 0.46 -10.16
N VAL A 151 3.30 0.32 -9.37
CA VAL A 151 3.21 0.03 -7.93
C VAL A 151 2.39 1.09 -7.20
N SER A 152 2.57 2.36 -7.57
CA SER A 152 1.90 3.49 -6.91
C SER A 152 0.39 3.51 -7.22
N TYR A 153 -0.05 3.10 -8.41
CA TYR A 153 -1.47 3.02 -8.77
C TYR A 153 -2.19 1.89 -8.05
N GLY A 154 -1.56 0.70 -7.97
CA GLY A 154 -2.08 -0.40 -7.16
C GLY A 154 -2.25 -0.01 -5.69
N LEU A 155 -1.29 0.77 -5.16
CA LEU A 155 -1.38 1.35 -3.82
C LEU A 155 -2.58 2.29 -3.67
N MET A 156 -2.73 3.25 -4.57
CA MET A 156 -3.82 4.24 -4.50
C MET A 156 -5.20 3.61 -4.68
N GLY A 157 -5.32 2.54 -5.47
CA GLY A 157 -6.55 1.75 -5.54
C GLY A 157 -6.94 1.09 -4.21
N ILE A 158 -5.96 0.55 -3.49
CA ILE A 158 -6.20 -0.04 -2.17
C ILE A 158 -6.54 1.02 -1.13
N VAL A 159 -5.90 2.20 -1.18
CA VAL A 159 -6.27 3.36 -0.36
C VAL A 159 -7.73 3.76 -0.65
N GLY A 160 -8.14 3.81 -1.91
CA GLY A 160 -9.52 4.09 -2.30
C GLY A 160 -10.53 3.13 -1.66
N ILE A 161 -10.38 1.81 -1.87
CA ILE A 161 -11.35 0.81 -1.38
C ILE A 161 -11.41 0.72 0.16
N LEU A 162 -10.30 1.04 0.85
CA LEU A 162 -10.25 1.06 2.32
C LEU A 162 -11.21 2.07 2.95
N THR A 163 -11.66 3.08 2.20
CA THR A 163 -12.73 3.99 2.62
C THR A 163 -13.94 3.23 3.18
N TYR A 164 -14.32 2.12 2.54
CA TYR A 164 -15.48 1.33 2.97
C TYR A 164 -15.24 0.49 4.22
N ARG A 165 -13.97 0.25 4.58
CA ARG A 165 -13.60 -0.43 5.82
C ARG A 165 -13.77 0.48 7.04
N ILE A 166 -13.77 1.81 6.87
CA ILE A 166 -13.84 2.75 7.99
C ILE A 166 -15.31 3.05 8.35
N ALA A 167 -15.63 3.07 9.64
CA ALA A 167 -16.95 3.39 10.16
C ALA A 167 -17.27 4.89 10.01
N ARG A 168 -18.57 5.24 9.93
CA ARG A 168 -19.00 6.65 9.96
C ARG A 168 -18.86 7.22 11.39
N PRO A 169 -18.51 8.51 11.56
CA PRO A 169 -18.28 9.52 10.51
C PRO A 169 -16.83 9.53 9.95
N TRP A 170 -15.89 8.82 10.59
CA TRP A 170 -14.46 8.81 10.24
C TRP A 170 -14.15 8.47 8.78
N ARG A 171 -15.02 7.70 8.14
CA ARG A 171 -14.98 7.43 6.69
C ARG A 171 -14.82 8.71 5.87
N TRP A 172 -15.57 9.76 6.20
CA TRP A 172 -15.56 11.00 5.43
C TRP A 172 -14.30 11.82 5.67
N ILE A 173 -13.77 11.79 6.89
CA ILE A 173 -12.49 12.43 7.21
C ILE A 173 -11.36 11.73 6.44
N TYR A 174 -11.36 10.39 6.44
CA TYR A 174 -10.41 9.62 5.65
C TYR A 174 -10.51 9.93 4.16
N LEU A 175 -11.73 9.89 3.61
CA LEU A 175 -11.95 10.17 2.20
C LEU A 175 -11.49 11.58 1.82
N ALA A 176 -11.81 12.59 2.63
CA ALA A 176 -11.34 13.95 2.43
C ALA A 176 -9.81 14.02 2.44
N GLY A 177 -9.14 13.37 3.41
CA GLY A 177 -7.69 13.29 3.47
C GLY A 177 -7.06 12.63 2.23
N VAL A 178 -7.63 11.52 1.76
CA VAL A 178 -7.19 10.85 0.53
C VAL A 178 -7.34 11.77 -0.67
N PHE A 179 -8.50 12.43 -0.83
CA PHE A 179 -8.72 13.36 -1.93
C PHE A 179 -7.76 14.54 -1.89
N LEU A 180 -7.46 15.11 -0.70
CA LEU A 180 -6.46 16.18 -0.60
C LEU A 180 -5.09 15.72 -1.09
N VAL A 181 -4.66 14.51 -0.73
CA VAL A 181 -3.36 13.95 -1.14
C VAL A 181 -3.26 13.79 -2.67
N VAL A 182 -4.34 13.45 -3.36
CA VAL A 182 -4.29 13.23 -4.83
C VAL A 182 -4.74 14.44 -5.65
N VAL A 183 -5.58 15.32 -5.12
CA VAL A 183 -6.10 16.49 -5.86
C VAL A 183 -5.14 17.67 -5.80
N ILE A 184 -4.45 17.90 -4.67
CA ILE A 184 -3.50 19.02 -4.55
C ILE A 184 -2.39 18.91 -5.61
N PRO A 185 -1.64 17.80 -5.71
CA PRO A 185 -0.61 17.65 -6.75
C PRO A 185 -1.19 17.72 -8.17
N LEU A 186 -2.35 17.09 -8.39
CA LEU A 186 -3.02 17.10 -9.69
C LEU A 186 -3.36 18.52 -10.18
N VAL A 187 -3.72 19.43 -9.27
CA VAL A 187 -4.05 20.82 -9.62
C VAL A 187 -2.79 21.67 -9.78
N GLU A 188 -1.77 21.44 -8.94
CA GLU A 188 -0.51 22.20 -8.90
C GLU A 188 0.43 21.84 -10.05
N ASP A 189 0.76 20.55 -10.19
CA ASP A 189 1.78 20.06 -11.13
C ASP A 189 1.18 19.62 -12.48
N ARG A 190 -0.11 19.26 -12.50
CA ARG A 190 -0.88 18.84 -13.68
C ARG A 190 -0.17 17.77 -14.53
N ASN A 191 0.59 16.90 -13.88
CA ASN A 191 1.26 15.79 -14.56
C ASN A 191 0.33 14.57 -14.65
N PHE A 192 0.66 13.66 -15.56
CA PHE A 192 -0.17 12.49 -15.87
C PHE A 192 -0.08 11.41 -14.79
N THR A 193 1.00 11.37 -14.02
CA THR A 193 1.16 10.46 -12.87
C THR A 193 0.16 10.80 -11.76
N ASP A 194 -0.04 12.08 -11.47
CA ASP A 194 -1.05 12.54 -10.49
C ASP A 194 -2.47 12.24 -10.97
N LEU A 195 -2.72 12.33 -12.27
CA LEU A 195 -3.98 11.87 -12.87
C LEU A 195 -4.15 10.35 -12.68
N GLY A 196 -3.06 9.58 -12.83
CA GLY A 196 -3.00 8.16 -12.51
C GLY A 196 -3.33 7.87 -11.04
N HIS A 197 -2.75 8.59 -10.07
CA HIS A 197 -3.09 8.44 -8.65
C HIS A 197 -4.55 8.78 -8.36
N PHE A 198 -5.05 9.89 -8.90
CA PHE A 198 -6.44 10.30 -8.74
C PHE A 198 -7.41 9.25 -9.31
N THR A 199 -7.19 8.81 -10.54
CA THR A 199 -8.03 7.79 -11.19
C THR A 199 -7.93 6.44 -10.50
N ALA A 200 -6.75 6.04 -10.01
CA ALA A 200 -6.57 4.83 -9.20
C ALA A 200 -7.43 4.87 -7.92
N VAL A 201 -7.47 6.00 -7.21
CA VAL A 201 -8.35 6.17 -6.03
C VAL A 201 -9.82 5.98 -6.43
N LEU A 202 -10.26 6.61 -7.52
CA LEU A 202 -11.64 6.48 -8.00
C LEU A 202 -11.99 5.05 -8.41
N ILE A 203 -11.08 4.35 -9.09
CA ILE A 203 -11.24 2.94 -9.46
C ILE A 203 -11.30 2.06 -8.20
N GLY A 204 -10.47 2.33 -7.19
CA GLY A 204 -10.53 1.68 -5.89
C GLY A 204 -11.88 1.85 -5.21
N LEU A 205 -12.45 3.06 -5.25
CA LEU A 205 -13.80 3.34 -4.76
C LEU A 205 -14.88 2.61 -5.58
N ALA A 206 -14.72 2.55 -6.90
CA ALA A 206 -15.63 1.83 -7.81
C ALA A 206 -15.59 0.31 -7.62
N CYS A 207 -14.49 -0.24 -7.10
CA CYS A 207 -14.35 -1.64 -6.71
C CYS A 207 -15.21 -2.06 -5.49
N TYR A 208 -16.13 -1.22 -5.00
CA TYR A 208 -17.08 -1.53 -3.93
C TYR A 208 -17.75 -2.92 -4.04
N PRO A 209 -18.19 -3.40 -5.23
CA PRO A 209 -18.80 -4.72 -5.35
C PRO A 209 -17.88 -5.88 -4.90
N LEU A 210 -16.56 -5.71 -4.97
CA LEU A 210 -15.59 -6.72 -4.56
C LEU A 210 -15.55 -6.95 -3.05
N ILE A 211 -16.13 -6.07 -2.24
CA ILE A 211 -16.22 -6.24 -0.77
C ILE A 211 -17.09 -7.44 -0.40
N GLY A 212 -18.15 -7.71 -1.18
CA GLY A 212 -19.11 -8.79 -0.91
C GLY A 212 -19.74 -8.69 0.49
N SER A 213 -19.96 -9.84 1.14
CA SER A 213 -20.57 -9.93 2.48
C SER A 213 -19.63 -9.55 3.65
N ARG A 214 -18.39 -9.11 3.39
CA ARG A 214 -17.39 -8.81 4.43
C ARG A 214 -17.57 -7.41 5.05
N ALA A 215 -18.79 -7.04 5.38
CA ALA A 215 -19.21 -5.71 5.82
C ALA A 215 -18.76 -5.29 7.23
N GLY A 216 -17.67 -5.87 7.75
CA GLY A 216 -17.09 -5.39 9.00
C GLY A 216 -16.50 -3.99 8.81
N THR A 217 -16.98 -3.00 9.56
CA THR A 217 -16.36 -1.67 9.64
C THR A 217 -15.42 -1.58 10.84
N TRP A 218 -14.40 -0.74 10.73
CA TRP A 218 -13.41 -0.47 11.76
C TRP A 218 -13.71 0.92 12.29
N ASP A 219 -13.97 1.01 13.60
CA ASP A 219 -14.17 2.27 14.29
C ASP A 219 -12.85 2.69 14.97
N PRO A 220 -12.21 3.78 14.49
CA PRO A 220 -10.99 4.31 15.09
C PRO A 220 -11.16 4.68 16.56
N MET A 221 -12.32 5.22 16.96
CA MET A 221 -12.56 5.69 18.32
C MET A 221 -12.73 4.54 19.31
N VAL A 222 -13.42 3.47 18.92
CA VAL A 222 -13.51 2.26 19.74
C VAL A 222 -12.12 1.68 19.95
N THR A 223 -11.34 1.60 18.89
CA THR A 223 -9.95 1.08 18.94
C THR A 223 -9.06 1.92 19.85
N ALA A 224 -9.17 3.26 19.76
CA ALA A 224 -8.42 4.19 20.60
C ALA A 224 -8.80 4.07 22.08
N ARG A 225 -10.11 3.99 22.40
CA ARG A 225 -10.59 3.81 23.78
C ARG A 225 -10.10 2.50 24.40
N ASP A 226 -10.16 1.40 23.65
CA ASP A 226 -9.67 0.10 24.10
C ASP A 226 -8.16 0.13 24.39
N TRP A 227 -7.40 0.81 23.54
CA TRP A 227 -5.97 1.01 23.73
C TRP A 227 -5.66 1.82 24.99
N ILE A 228 -6.33 2.95 25.18
CA ILE A 228 -6.17 3.80 26.38
C ILE A 228 -6.56 3.00 27.63
N GLY A 229 -7.65 2.22 27.58
CA GLY A 229 -8.06 1.35 28.68
C GLY A 229 -7.04 0.27 29.02
N ARG A 230 -6.39 -0.33 28.02
CA ARG A 230 -5.28 -1.30 28.22
C ARG A 230 -4.06 -0.65 28.88
N LEU A 231 -3.69 0.55 28.46
CA LEU A 231 -2.57 1.29 29.06
C LEU A 231 -2.84 1.63 30.53
N ARG A 232 -4.05 2.11 30.84
CA ARG A 232 -4.47 2.41 32.23
C ARG A 232 -4.50 1.18 33.14
N ARG A 233 -4.93 0.01 32.63
CA ARG A 233 -4.90 -1.24 33.42
C ARG A 233 -3.49 -1.72 33.73
N ARG A 234 -2.54 -1.48 32.81
CA ARG A 234 -1.12 -1.84 33.03
C ARG A 234 -0.43 -0.94 34.06
N SER A 235 -0.76 0.35 34.11
CA SER A 235 -0.20 1.27 35.11
C SER A 235 -0.70 0.96 36.52
N VAL A 236 -2.00 0.71 36.70
CA VAL A 236 -2.60 0.35 38.01
C VAL A 236 -2.11 -1.03 38.50
N GLY A 237 -1.84 -1.96 37.58
CA GLY A 237 -1.26 -3.26 37.91
C GLY A 237 0.17 -3.18 38.44
N HIS A 238 0.93 -2.15 38.06
CA HIS A 238 2.31 -1.93 38.53
C HIS A 238 2.34 -1.26 39.92
N GLU A 239 1.41 -0.33 40.18
CA GLU A 239 1.26 0.34 41.49
C GLU A 239 0.76 -0.59 42.61
N ARG A 240 -0.02 -1.63 42.29
CA ARG A 240 -0.49 -2.61 43.28
C ARG A 240 0.53 -3.70 43.63
N THR A 241 1.66 -3.73 42.93
CA THR A 241 2.75 -4.71 43.14
C THR A 241 4.04 -4.08 43.69
N ALA A 242 4.03 -2.77 43.94
CA ALA A 242 5.05 -2.03 44.68
C ALA A 242 4.61 -1.85 46.13
#